data_AF-A0A1G2T3E0-F1
#
_entry.id   AF-A0A1G2T3E0-F1
#
_cell.length_a   1.000
_cell.length_b   1.000
_cell.length_c   1.000
_cell.angle_alpha   90.00
_cell.angle_beta   90.00
_cell.angle_gamma   90.00
#
_symmetry.space_group_name_H-M   'P 1'
#
loop_
_entity.id
_entity.type
_entity.pdbx_description
1 polymer ?
#
loop_
_entity_poly.entity_id
_entity_poly.type
_entity_poly.pdbx_seq_one_letter_code
_entity_poly.pdbx_strand_id
1 'polypeptide(L)' 'MTYAFPLAIIFNTLAIVVFLVYWGGSFIILYHLTRFGIGVQPKKFAAIFLFGSVVLSGTAIILFMNLDTNLLIPR' A
#
# COMPACT_ATOMS: atom_id res chain seq x y z
N MET A 1 -29.43 -11.16 -4.62
CA MET A 1 -28.34 -10.49 -5.38
C MET A 1 -28.27 -8.97 -5.15
N THR A 2 -29.24 -8.33 -4.52
CA THR A 2 -29.30 -6.87 -4.32
C THR A 2 -28.31 -6.31 -3.29
N TYR A 3 -27.83 -7.11 -2.32
CA TYR A 3 -26.90 -6.66 -1.28
C TYR A 3 -25.41 -6.81 -1.64
N ALA A 4 -25.07 -7.57 -2.69
CA ALA A 4 -23.68 -7.87 -3.04
C ALA A 4 -22.94 -6.62 -3.57
N PHE A 5 -23.64 -5.79 -4.34
CA PHE A 5 -23.08 -4.56 -4.91
C PHE A 5 -22.76 -3.49 -3.85
N PRO A 6 -23.68 -3.12 -2.93
CA PRO A 6 -23.36 -2.17 -1.86
C PRO A 6 -22.28 -2.70 -0.91
N LEU A 7 -22.26 -4.01 -0.63
CA LEU A 7 -21.24 -4.61 0.23
C LEU A 7 -19.84 -4.53 -0.38
N ALA A 8 -19.71 -4.79 -1.69
CA ALA A 8 -18.44 -4.65 -2.40
C ALA A 8 -17.90 -3.20 -2.36
N ILE A 9 -18.78 -2.21 -2.52
CA ILE A 9 -18.40 -0.79 -2.42
C ILE A 9 -17.88 -0.47 -1.02
N ILE A 10 -18.56 -0.94 0.02
CA ILE A 10 -18.16 -0.73 1.42
C ILE A 10 -16.77 -1.34 1.66
N PHE A 11 -16.54 -2.60 1.29
CA PHE A 11 -15.25 -3.26 1.51
C PHE A 11 -14.12 -2.62 0.71
N ASN A 12 -14.36 -2.24 -0.55
CA ASN A 12 -13.35 -1.54 -1.36
C ASN A 12 -13.00 -0.18 -0.75
N THR A 13 -14.00 0.55 -0.26
CA THR A 13 -13.79 1.84 0.41
C THR A 13 -12.98 1.65 1.69
N LEU A 14 -13.31 0.65 2.51
CA LEU A 14 -12.56 0.33 3.72
C LEU A 14 -11.10 -0.04 3.41
N ALA A 15 -10.87 -0.86 2.39
CA ALA A 15 -9.53 -1.24 1.97
C ALA A 15 -8.68 -0.01 1.57
N ILE A 16 -9.26 0.93 0.79
CA ILE A 16 -8.59 2.18 0.41
C ILE A 16 -8.23 3.00 1.65
N VAL A 17 -9.16 3.16 2.59
CA VAL A 17 -8.93 3.93 3.83
C VAL A 17 -7.80 3.30 4.65
N VAL A 18 -7.78 1.97 4.81
CA VAL A 18 -6.72 1.26 5.54
C VAL A 18 -5.36 1.47 4.86
N PHE A 19 -5.29 1.40 3.53
CA PHE A 19 -4.05 1.66 2.78
C PHE A 19 -3.54 3.09 2.98
N LEU A 20 -4.43 4.09 2.95
CA LEU A 20 -4.06 5.48 3.19
C LEU A 20 -3.52 5.70 4.61
N VAL A 21 -4.17 5.11 5.62
CA VAL A 21 -3.72 5.17 7.02
C VAL A 21 -2.36 4.48 7.17
N TYR A 22 -2.18 3.32 6.52
CA TYR A 22 -0.91 2.59 6.55
C TYR A 22 0.24 3.39 5.94
N TRP A 23 0.06 4.00 4.76
CA TRP A 23 1.11 4.82 4.14
C TRP A 23 1.38 6.09 4.93
N GLY A 24 0.34 6.77 5.43
CA GLY A 24 0.48 7.93 6.30
C GLY A 24 1.25 7.63 7.59
N GLY A 25 0.91 6.52 8.25
CA GLY A 25 1.64 6.05 9.44
C GLY A 25 3.10 5.69 9.13
N SER A 26 3.33 4.96 8.04
CA SER A 26 4.67 4.59 7.59
C SER A 26 5.54 5.82 7.29
N PHE A 27 4.97 6.86 6.69
CA PHE A 27 5.65 8.15 6.47
C PHE A 27 6.08 8.78 7.78
N ILE A 28 5.18 8.86 8.76
CA ILE A 28 5.47 9.47 10.06
C ILE A 28 6.60 8.71 10.75
N ILE A 29 6.55 7.38 10.76
CA ILE A 29 7.57 6.53 11.37
C ILE A 29 8.93 6.78 10.72
N LEU A 30 9.00 6.71 9.38
CA LEU A 30 10.26 6.87 8.65
C LEU A 30 10.81 8.29 8.74
N TYR A 31 9.94 9.30 8.69
CA TYR A 31 10.34 10.69 8.93
C TYR A 31 10.97 10.86 10.30
N HIS A 32 10.37 10.30 11.36
CA HIS A 32 10.93 10.40 12.71
C HIS A 32 12.25 9.62 12.83
N LEU A 33 12.31 8.37 12.36
CA LEU A 33 13.53 7.55 12.39
C LEU A 33 14.70 8.22 11.66
N THR A 34 14.44 8.75 10.46
CA THR A 34 15.49 9.39 9.64
C THR A 34 15.91 10.75 10.18
N ARG A 35 15.00 11.48 10.85
CA ARG A 35 15.32 12.71 11.59
C ARG A 35 16.27 12.46 12.75
N PHE A 36 16.18 11.31 13.42
CA PHE A 36 17.00 11.01 14.59
C PHE A 36 18.37 10.39 14.27
N GLY A 37 18.60 9.86 13.06
CA GLY A 37 19.84 9.09 12.78
C GLY A 37 20.56 9.29 11.45
N ILE A 38 19.95 9.88 10.39
CA ILE A 38 20.44 9.64 9.02
C ILE A 38 20.79 10.90 8.19
N GLY A 39 20.33 12.12 8.54
CA GLY A 39 20.87 13.33 7.88
C GLY A 39 20.05 14.62 7.93
N VAL A 40 20.55 15.64 7.21
CA VAL A 40 20.07 17.04 7.22
C VAL A 40 18.71 17.27 6.54
N GLN A 41 18.16 16.30 5.79
CA GLN A 41 16.92 16.46 5.02
C GLN A 41 15.94 15.26 5.14
N PRO A 42 15.48 14.92 6.36
CA PRO A 42 14.66 13.73 6.62
C PRO A 42 13.32 13.72 5.86
N LYS A 43 12.76 14.90 5.57
CA LYS A 43 11.50 15.01 4.80
C LYS A 43 11.64 14.49 3.38
N LYS A 44 12.75 14.78 2.69
CA LYS A 44 12.96 14.34 1.30
C LYS A 44 13.14 12.82 1.22
N PHE A 45 13.89 12.25 2.16
CA PHE A 45 14.10 10.81 2.23
C PHE A 45 12.78 10.06 2.51
N ALA A 46 12.01 10.51 3.50
CA ALA A 46 10.70 9.91 3.80
C ALA A 46 9.73 10.02 2.62
N ALA A 47 9.75 11.12 1.87
CA ALA A 47 8.92 11.31 0.67
C ALA A 47 9.33 10.37 -0.47
N ILE A 48 10.63 10.22 -0.75
CA ILE A 48 11.15 9.30 -1.77
C ILE A 48 10.78 7.86 -1.41
N PHE A 49 10.94 7.47 -0.14
CA PHE A 49 10.54 6.14 0.34
C PHE A 49 9.04 5.91 0.16
N LEU A 50 8.21 6.87 0.59
CA LEU A 50 6.76 6.74 0.47
C LEU A 50 6.33 6.61 -1.00
N PHE A 51 6.91 7.42 -1.89
CA PHE A 51 6.65 7.31 -3.32
C PHE A 51 7.06 5.92 -3.86
N GLY A 52 8.27 5.47 -3.52
CA GLY A 52 8.76 4.15 -3.91
C GLY A 52 7.88 3.00 -3.42
N SER A 53 7.41 3.06 -2.17
CA SER A 53 6.55 2.02 -1.59
C SER A 53 5.14 2.00 -2.22
N VAL A 54 4.57 3.16 -2.55
CA VAL A 54 3.29 3.24 -3.29
C VAL A 54 3.43 2.62 -4.67
N VAL A 55 4.51 2.92 -5.41
CA VAL A 55 4.76 2.35 -6.74
C VAL A 55 4.95 0.83 -6.66
N LEU A 56 5.78 0.34 -5.72
CA LEU A 56 6.01 -1.10 -5.52
C LEU A 56 4.74 -1.85 -5.09
N SER A 57 3.92 -1.25 -4.24
CA SER A 57 2.63 -1.80 -3.86
C SER A 57 1.69 -1.88 -5.06
N GLY A 58 1.62 -0.84 -5.88
CA GLY A 58 0.78 -0.82 -7.09
C GLY A 58 1.20 -1.89 -8.08
N THR A 59 2.50 -2.03 -8.35
CA THR A 59 3.02 -3.09 -9.23
C THR A 59 2.76 -4.48 -8.67
N ALA A 60 2.93 -4.70 -7.36
CA ALA A 60 2.61 -5.98 -6.73
C ALA A 60 1.12 -6.35 -6.88
N ILE A 61 0.21 -5.39 -6.68
CA ILE A 61 -1.23 -5.61 -6.87
C ILE A 61 -1.55 -5.97 -8.32
N ILE A 62 -1.02 -5.23 -9.29
CA ILE A 62 -1.24 -5.51 -10.72
C ILE A 62 -0.72 -6.90 -11.08
N LEU A 63 0.48 -7.26 -10.64
CA LEU A 63 1.04 -8.58 -10.87
C LEU A 63 0.17 -9.67 -10.24
N PHE A 64 -0.32 -9.47 -9.02
CA PHE A 64 -1.18 -10.41 -8.34
C PHE A 64 -2.53 -10.59 -9.04
N MET A 65 -3.10 -9.51 -9.60
CA MET A 65 -4.34 -9.59 -10.39
C MET A 65 -4.16 -10.34 -11.71
N ASN A 66 -2.93 -10.42 -12.24
CA ASN A 66 -2.61 -11.13 -13.47
C ASN A 66 -2.07 -12.55 -13.23
N LEU A 67 -1.93 -12.98 -11.97
CA LEU A 67 -1.48 -14.33 -11.65
C LEU A 67 -2.62 -15.35 -11.86
N ASP A 68 -2.40 -16.33 -12.74
CA ASP A 68 -3.26 -17.51 -12.85
C ASP A 68 -2.92 -18.50 -11.74
N THR A 69 -3.78 -18.59 -10.74
CA THR A 69 -3.60 -19.48 -9.58
C THR A 69 -3.76 -20.95 -9.92
N ASN A 70 -4.38 -21.30 -11.06
CA ASN A 70 -4.48 -22.69 -11.53
C ASN A 70 -3.11 -23.25 -11.95
N LEU A 71 -2.17 -22.38 -12.32
CA LEU A 71 -0.81 -22.76 -12.70
C LEU A 71 0.08 -23.04 -11.47
N LEU A 72 -0.34 -22.57 -10.30
CA LEU A 72 0.40 -22.67 -9.04
C LEU A 72 -0.12 -23.80 -8.12
N ILE A 73 -1.39 -24.17 -8.26
CA ILE A 73 -2.00 -25.29 -7.54
C ILE A 73 -2.32 -26.38 -8.57
N PRO A 74 -1.40 -27.33 -8.82
CA PRO A 74 -1.72 -28.48 -9.66
C PRO A 74 -2.88 -29.25 -9.00
N ARG A 75 -3.98 -29.39 -9.75
CA ARG A 75 -5.09 -30.26 -9.37
C ARG A 75 -4.70 -31.73 -9.54
#